data_AF-X0XUQ3-F1
#
_entry.id   AF-X0XUQ3-F1
#
_cell.length_a   1.000
_cell.length_b   1.000
_cell.length_c   1.000
_cell.angle_alpha   90.00
_cell.angle_beta   90.00
_cell.angle_gamma   90.00
#
_symmetry.space_group_name_H-M   'P 1'
#
loop_
_entity.id
_entity.type
_entity.pdbx_description
1 polymer ?
#
loop_
_entity_poly.entity_id
_entity_poly.type
_entity_poly.pdbx_seq_one_letter_code
_entity_poly.pdbx_strand_id
1 'polypeptide(L)'
;NNLIENNHADYYGGGIHLRQWSNGLIENNDIIGNDSKLGAGVHITYTSSPTVRENLIQANIAGGLGGGGIYVYYYSNPLIERNTITQNESTNGAGIGVFWSSDPTIRSNLIVNNVNGAGIRIKGGSIPIITNNTIVGNTASSVYAGGVDCITDSVPIIEHNIIASNGSSYGIFAFAGFPLPVVRYNNVWGNGAGNYNPAIGDQTGINGNISIAPNFIDPDSDDYHLNYNSKCINAGDPNFIAEELTDF
;
A
#
# COMPACT_ATOMS: atom_id res chain seq x y z
N ASN A 1 8.64 20.81 4.15
CA ASN A 1 8.51 20.85 2.68
C ASN A 1 9.86 20.94 2.04
N ASN A 2 10.47 19.79 1.78
CA ASN A 2 11.61 19.65 0.88
C ASN A 2 11.13 19.01 -0.42
N LEU A 3 11.79 19.34 -1.53
CA LEU A 3 11.59 18.70 -2.83
C LEU A 3 12.81 17.81 -3.12
N ILE A 4 12.56 16.52 -3.31
CA ILE A 4 13.57 15.49 -3.60
C ILE A 4 13.16 14.86 -4.93
N GLU A 5 13.71 15.38 -6.02
CA GLU A 5 13.27 15.01 -7.36
C GLU A 5 14.38 14.64 -8.33
N ASN A 6 14.05 13.77 -9.29
CA ASN A 6 14.90 13.40 -10.42
C ASN A 6 16.30 12.89 -10.03
N ASN A 7 16.39 12.22 -8.87
CA ASN A 7 17.63 11.58 -8.43
C ASN A 7 17.72 10.15 -8.96
N HIS A 8 18.94 9.74 -9.31
CA HIS A 8 19.25 8.40 -9.78
C HIS A 8 20.23 7.71 -8.83
N ALA A 9 19.94 6.45 -8.49
CA ALA A 9 20.89 5.59 -7.79
C ALA A 9 20.99 4.21 -8.46
N ASP A 10 22.21 3.74 -8.71
CA ASP A 10 22.44 2.44 -9.35
C ASP A 10 21.77 1.26 -8.62
N TYR A 11 21.67 1.34 -7.29
CA TYR A 11 21.20 0.25 -6.46
C TYR A 11 20.14 0.61 -5.44
N TYR A 12 20.35 1.60 -4.58
CA TYR A 12 19.52 1.77 -3.38
C TYR A 12 19.00 3.20 -3.23
N GLY A 13 17.68 3.34 -3.01
CA GLY A 13 17.08 4.58 -2.50
C GLY A 13 17.32 5.79 -3.39
N GLY A 14 16.65 5.87 -4.54
CA GLY A 14 16.82 6.96 -5.51
C GLY A 14 16.59 8.34 -4.87
N GLY A 15 15.51 8.49 -4.10
CA GLY A 15 15.22 9.70 -3.33
C GLY A 15 15.83 9.65 -1.92
N ILE A 16 15.30 8.79 -1.05
CA ILE A 16 15.72 8.67 0.35
C ILE A 16 16.12 7.24 0.68
N HIS A 17 17.30 7.06 1.28
CA HIS A 17 17.77 5.77 1.77
C HIS A 17 18.02 5.79 3.28
N LEU A 18 17.33 4.91 4.01
CA LEU A 18 17.51 4.67 5.44
C LEU A 18 18.00 3.25 5.67
N ARG A 19 19.18 3.12 6.26
CA ARG A 19 19.85 1.83 6.47
C ARG A 19 20.45 1.75 7.87
N GLN A 20 20.43 0.54 8.44
CA GLN A 20 21.11 0.19 9.69
C GLN A 20 20.67 1.05 10.88
N TRP A 21 19.50 0.73 11.45
CA TRP A 21 18.95 1.41 12.63
C TRP A 21 18.64 2.91 12.41
N SER A 22 18.29 3.28 11.18
CA SER A 22 17.94 4.64 10.82
C SER A 22 16.44 4.89 11.08
N ASN A 23 16.12 5.54 12.20
CA ASN A 23 14.74 5.67 12.72
C ASN A 23 14.23 7.13 12.70
N GLY A 24 14.62 7.90 11.68
CA GLY A 24 14.25 9.32 11.55
C GLY A 24 12.77 9.55 11.22
N LEU A 25 12.39 10.83 11.20
CA LEU A 25 11.08 11.29 10.72
C LEU A 25 11.24 11.86 9.30
N ILE A 26 10.49 11.29 8.35
CA ILE A 26 10.35 11.80 6.99
C ILE A 26 8.94 12.37 6.89
N GLU A 27 8.82 13.68 6.96
CA GLU A 27 7.52 14.34 6.92
C GLU A 27 7.45 15.54 6.00
N ASN A 28 6.28 15.74 5.39
CA ASN A 28 5.97 16.95 4.62
C ASN A 28 7.02 17.19 3.52
N ASN A 29 7.26 16.18 2.67
CA ASN A 29 8.17 16.27 1.52
C ASN A 29 7.48 15.85 0.23
N ASP A 30 7.98 16.38 -0.87
CA ASP A 30 7.65 15.96 -2.23
C ASP A 30 8.81 15.12 -2.76
N ILE A 31 8.58 13.82 -2.98
CA ILE A 31 9.58 12.82 -3.41
C ILE A 31 9.17 12.32 -4.79
N ILE A 32 9.69 12.95 -5.83
CA ILE A 32 9.11 12.87 -7.18
C ILE A 32 10.12 12.41 -8.24
N GLY A 33 9.74 11.45 -9.09
CA GLY A 33 10.53 11.17 -10.30
C GLY A 33 11.93 10.61 -10.03
N ASN A 34 12.17 10.01 -8.85
CA ASN A 34 13.46 9.38 -8.54
C ASN A 34 13.48 7.95 -9.06
N ASP A 35 14.67 7.43 -9.35
CA ASP A 35 14.82 6.06 -9.85
C ASP A 35 15.99 5.30 -9.20
N SER A 36 15.78 4.00 -8.99
CA SER A 36 16.83 3.09 -8.53
C SER A 36 16.50 1.63 -8.80
N LYS A 37 17.47 0.72 -8.60
CA LYS A 37 17.18 -0.72 -8.69
C LYS A 37 16.37 -1.27 -7.51
N LEU A 38 16.57 -0.73 -6.30
CA LEU A 38 15.99 -1.19 -5.04
C LEU A 38 15.47 0.00 -4.22
N GLY A 39 14.18 0.29 -4.37
CA GLY A 39 13.49 1.38 -3.67
C GLY A 39 13.76 2.73 -4.33
N ALA A 40 12.83 3.24 -5.13
CA ALA A 40 13.07 4.46 -5.90
C ALA A 40 12.75 5.73 -5.09
N GLY A 41 11.54 5.84 -4.53
CA GLY A 41 11.19 6.97 -3.67
C GLY A 41 11.89 6.90 -2.31
N VAL A 42 11.44 5.98 -1.45
CA VAL A 42 11.99 5.79 -0.10
C VAL A 42 12.37 4.32 0.10
N HIS A 43 13.62 4.06 0.46
CA HIS A 43 14.11 2.72 0.78
C HIS A 43 14.52 2.62 2.26
N ILE A 44 13.83 1.75 3.01
CA ILE A 44 14.00 1.52 4.45
C ILE A 44 14.50 0.09 4.66
N THR A 45 15.65 -0.07 5.30
CA THR A 45 16.30 -1.37 5.35
C THR A 45 17.19 -1.62 6.58
N TYR A 46 17.48 -2.90 6.85
CA TYR A 46 18.36 -3.36 7.92
C TYR A 46 17.95 -2.82 9.29
N THR A 47 16.81 -3.29 9.80
CA THR A 47 16.33 -2.96 11.16
C THR A 47 16.11 -1.46 11.36
N SER A 48 15.57 -0.79 10.34
CA SER A 48 15.20 0.62 10.40
C SER A 48 13.69 0.75 10.63
N SER A 49 13.28 1.65 11.52
CA SER A 49 11.88 1.87 11.91
C SER A 49 11.57 3.38 11.96
N PRO A 50 11.73 4.11 10.84
CA PRO A 50 11.37 5.52 10.75
C PRO A 50 9.85 5.72 10.76
N THR A 51 9.44 6.98 10.97
CA THR A 51 8.08 7.42 10.62
C THR A 51 8.11 8.13 9.28
N VAL A 52 7.27 7.71 8.34
CA VAL A 52 7.07 8.32 7.03
C VAL A 52 5.65 8.84 6.97
N ARG A 53 5.47 10.17 7.04
CA ARG A 53 4.15 10.78 7.10
C ARG A 53 3.95 12.02 6.27
N GLU A 54 2.73 12.25 5.79
CA GLU A 54 2.36 13.52 5.13
C GLU A 54 3.28 13.86 3.95
N ASN A 55 3.78 12.85 3.22
CA ASN A 55 4.59 13.05 2.03
C ASN A 55 3.76 12.80 0.76
N LEU A 56 4.12 13.51 -0.30
CA LEU A 56 3.79 13.15 -1.66
C LEU A 56 4.93 12.30 -2.24
N ILE A 57 4.64 11.05 -2.59
CA ILE A 57 5.61 10.12 -3.19
C ILE A 57 5.08 9.73 -4.56
N GLN A 58 5.64 10.35 -5.60
CA GLN A 58 5.05 10.33 -6.93
C GLN A 58 6.04 9.97 -8.04
N ALA A 59 5.59 9.21 -9.04
CA ALA A 59 6.33 8.98 -10.28
C ALA A 59 7.74 8.39 -10.07
N ASN A 60 8.00 7.71 -8.95
CA ASN A 60 9.29 7.07 -8.71
C ASN A 60 9.32 5.68 -9.37
N ILE A 61 10.44 5.33 -9.99
CA ILE A 61 10.57 4.13 -10.82
C ILE A 61 11.63 3.22 -10.24
N ALA A 62 11.22 2.04 -9.74
CA ALA A 62 12.16 1.04 -9.26
C ALA A 62 12.36 -0.11 -10.26
N GLY A 63 13.59 -0.61 -10.34
CA GLY A 63 13.90 -1.85 -11.04
C GLY A 63 13.19 -3.06 -10.44
N GLY A 64 13.25 -4.20 -11.14
CA GLY A 64 12.45 -5.40 -10.84
C GLY A 64 12.78 -6.14 -9.53
N LEU A 65 13.51 -5.52 -8.59
CA LEU A 65 13.88 -6.10 -7.30
C LEU A 65 13.44 -5.26 -6.08
N GLY A 66 12.92 -4.04 -6.25
CA GLY A 66 12.49 -3.18 -5.12
C GLY A 66 11.16 -2.46 -5.36
N GLY A 67 10.61 -1.82 -4.35
CA GLY A 67 9.35 -1.06 -4.44
C GLY A 67 9.50 0.31 -5.12
N GLY A 68 8.48 0.74 -5.85
CA GLY A 68 8.48 2.02 -6.60
C GLY A 68 8.44 3.23 -5.67
N GLY A 69 7.33 3.39 -4.94
CA GLY A 69 7.16 4.46 -3.97
C GLY A 69 7.98 4.23 -2.70
N ILE A 70 7.58 3.27 -1.87
CA ILE A 70 8.27 2.91 -0.63
C ILE A 70 8.68 1.44 -0.65
N TYR A 71 9.93 1.16 -0.30
CA TYR A 71 10.42 -0.20 -0.13
C TYR A 71 10.92 -0.44 1.30
N VAL A 72 10.27 -1.35 2.00
CA VAL A 72 10.60 -1.79 3.36
C VAL A 72 11.20 -3.19 3.29
N TYR A 73 12.42 -3.35 3.78
CA TYR A 73 13.19 -4.57 3.62
C TYR A 73 13.95 -4.97 4.89
N TYR A 74 14.05 -6.27 5.15
CA TYR A 74 14.99 -6.88 6.10
C TYR A 74 14.81 -6.40 7.55
N TYR A 75 13.79 -6.94 8.21
CA TYR A 75 13.47 -6.68 9.62
C TYR A 75 13.19 -5.21 9.95
N SER A 76 12.59 -4.46 9.01
CA SER A 76 12.33 -3.03 9.15
C SER A 76 10.85 -2.78 9.42
N ASN A 77 10.53 -1.97 10.43
CA ASN A 77 9.17 -1.81 10.95
C ASN A 77 8.75 -0.34 11.02
N PRO A 78 8.72 0.40 9.90
CA PRO A 78 8.32 1.80 9.90
C PRO A 78 6.82 1.98 10.20
N LEU A 79 6.48 3.17 10.69
CA LEU A 79 5.13 3.71 10.59
C LEU A 79 5.02 4.47 9.27
N ILE A 80 4.17 4.00 8.37
CA ILE A 80 3.86 4.67 7.11
C ILE A 80 2.43 5.16 7.20
N GLU A 81 2.26 6.46 7.40
CA GLU A 81 0.94 7.02 7.58
C GLU A 81 0.71 8.30 6.81
N ARG A 82 -0.53 8.56 6.41
CA ARG A 82 -0.88 9.89 5.90
C ARG A 82 -0.13 10.36 4.65
N ASN A 83 0.38 9.44 3.83
CA ASN A 83 1.07 9.79 2.58
C ASN A 83 0.12 9.67 1.37
N THR A 84 0.41 10.46 0.35
CA THR A 84 -0.11 10.25 -1.01
C THR A 84 0.97 9.53 -1.81
N ILE A 85 0.70 8.29 -2.22
CA ILE A 85 1.64 7.43 -2.96
C ILE A 85 1.02 7.11 -4.30
N THR A 86 1.46 7.82 -5.35
CA THR A 86 0.77 7.82 -6.63
C THR A 86 1.70 7.70 -7.83
N GLN A 87 1.23 7.04 -8.90
CA GLN A 87 1.94 6.97 -10.20
C GLN A 87 3.37 6.39 -10.10
N ASN A 88 3.71 5.67 -9.04
CA ASN A 88 5.00 5.01 -8.94
C ASN A 88 4.99 3.71 -9.74
N GLU A 89 6.16 3.27 -10.17
CA GLU A 89 6.31 2.11 -11.03
C GLU A 89 7.26 1.09 -10.41
N SER A 90 6.79 -0.15 -10.26
CA SER A 90 7.64 -1.30 -9.93
C SER A 90 6.87 -2.62 -10.04
N THR A 91 7.56 -3.69 -10.44
CA THR A 91 7.00 -5.05 -10.42
C THR A 91 6.91 -5.70 -9.05
N ASN A 92 7.58 -5.19 -8.02
CA ASN A 92 7.65 -5.76 -6.66
C ASN A 92 6.90 -4.96 -5.59
N GLY A 93 5.93 -4.15 -6.01
CA GLY A 93 5.14 -3.26 -5.15
C GLY A 93 5.33 -1.85 -5.68
N ALA A 94 4.41 -1.44 -6.55
CA ALA A 94 4.49 -0.16 -7.24
C ALA A 94 4.34 0.98 -6.24
N GLY A 95 3.31 0.92 -5.38
CA GLY A 95 3.16 1.84 -4.25
C GLY A 95 4.11 1.50 -3.10
N ILE A 96 3.85 0.40 -2.40
CA ILE A 96 4.63 -0.07 -1.25
C ILE A 96 5.04 -1.53 -1.41
N GLY A 97 6.32 -1.85 -1.22
CA GLY A 97 6.80 -3.23 -1.06
C GLY A 97 7.29 -3.50 0.37
N VAL A 98 6.78 -4.54 1.03
CA VAL A 98 7.15 -4.99 2.39
C VAL A 98 7.73 -6.40 2.39
N PHE A 99 9.03 -6.52 2.66
CA PHE A 99 9.80 -7.71 2.33
C PHE A 99 10.67 -8.17 3.52
N TRP A 100 10.77 -9.50 3.69
CA TRP A 100 11.74 -10.19 4.56
C TRP A 100 11.56 -9.86 6.04
N SER A 101 10.51 -10.46 6.63
CA SER A 101 10.16 -10.32 8.04
C SER A 101 10.11 -8.86 8.51
N SER A 102 9.50 -8.02 7.67
CA SER A 102 9.30 -6.59 7.94
C SER A 102 7.84 -6.36 8.22
N ASP A 103 7.54 -5.74 9.36
CA ASP A 103 6.19 -5.65 9.92
C ASP A 103 5.78 -4.19 10.15
N PRO A 104 5.76 -3.35 9.10
CA PRO A 104 5.31 -1.97 9.22
C PRO A 104 3.82 -1.87 9.60
N THR A 105 3.48 -0.73 10.20
CA THR A 105 2.09 -0.26 10.23
C THR A 105 1.88 0.69 9.05
N ILE A 106 0.96 0.34 8.16
CA ILE A 106 0.60 1.12 6.97
C ILE A 106 -0.83 1.62 7.20
N ARG A 107 -0.99 2.91 7.48
CA ARG A 107 -2.31 3.46 7.81
C ARG A 107 -2.66 4.80 7.21
N SER A 108 -3.93 5.03 6.88
CA SER A 108 -4.40 6.34 6.45
C SER A 108 -3.64 6.91 5.24
N ASN A 109 -3.16 6.05 4.35
CA ASN A 109 -2.49 6.48 3.11
C ASN A 109 -3.47 6.44 1.93
N LEU A 110 -3.24 7.33 0.98
CA LEU A 110 -3.84 7.27 -0.34
C LEU A 110 -2.83 6.63 -1.30
N ILE A 111 -3.11 5.40 -1.76
CA ILE A 111 -2.23 4.61 -2.61
C ILE A 111 -2.92 4.36 -3.95
N VAL A 112 -2.65 5.22 -4.92
CA VAL A 112 -3.47 5.29 -6.14
C VAL A 112 -2.66 5.30 -7.41
N ASN A 113 -3.21 4.75 -8.48
CA ASN A 113 -2.65 4.88 -9.84
C ASN A 113 -1.18 4.44 -9.97
N ASN A 114 -0.67 3.58 -9.09
CA ASN A 114 0.67 3.00 -9.23
C ASN A 114 0.62 1.86 -10.28
N VAL A 115 1.70 1.67 -11.03
CA VAL A 115 1.70 0.86 -12.26
C VAL A 115 2.76 -0.24 -12.26
N ASN A 116 2.54 -1.24 -13.11
CA ASN A 116 3.38 -2.43 -13.31
C ASN A 116 3.54 -3.35 -12.07
N GLY A 117 2.83 -3.10 -10.98
CA GLY A 117 2.79 -3.97 -9.80
C GLY A 117 1.72 -3.55 -8.80
N ALA A 118 1.67 -4.27 -7.68
CA ALA A 118 0.59 -4.07 -6.71
C ALA A 118 0.68 -2.69 -6.03
N GLY A 119 -0.47 -2.18 -5.59
CA GLY A 119 -0.51 -1.01 -4.70
C GLY A 119 0.31 -1.27 -3.44
N ILE A 120 0.07 -2.41 -2.78
CA ILE A 120 0.91 -2.94 -1.71
C ILE A 120 1.28 -4.39 -2.02
N ARG A 121 2.57 -4.73 -1.96
CA ARG A 121 3.05 -6.11 -2.02
C ARG A 121 3.76 -6.51 -0.74
N ILE A 122 3.46 -7.69 -0.24
CA ILE A 122 4.04 -8.25 0.98
C ILE A 122 4.67 -9.60 0.68
N LYS A 123 5.93 -9.79 1.10
CA LYS A 123 6.69 -11.01 0.83
C LYS A 123 7.59 -11.43 1.98
N GLY A 124 7.81 -12.75 2.09
CA GLY A 124 8.92 -13.33 2.83
C GLY A 124 8.66 -13.32 4.33
N GLY A 125 7.54 -13.89 4.75
CA GLY A 125 7.19 -14.04 6.17
C GLY A 125 6.90 -12.74 6.89
N SER A 126 6.41 -11.72 6.17
CA SER A 126 6.09 -10.40 6.74
C SER A 126 4.64 -10.36 7.21
N ILE A 127 4.38 -9.67 8.32
CA ILE A 127 3.07 -9.57 8.99
C ILE A 127 2.66 -8.11 9.27
N PRO A 128 2.65 -7.22 8.27
CA PRO A 128 2.27 -5.83 8.49
C PRO A 128 0.79 -5.67 8.86
N ILE A 129 0.49 -4.54 9.49
CA ILE A 129 -0.88 -4.07 9.70
C ILE A 129 -1.19 -3.06 8.59
N ILE A 130 -2.22 -3.33 7.80
CA ILE A 130 -2.71 -2.45 6.73
C ILE A 130 -4.11 -1.99 7.13
N THR A 131 -4.25 -0.73 7.57
CA THR A 131 -5.52 -0.21 8.06
C THR A 131 -5.88 1.19 7.56
N ASN A 132 -7.17 1.45 7.31
CA ASN A 132 -7.65 2.80 6.96
C ASN A 132 -7.01 3.39 5.69
N ASN A 133 -6.51 2.57 4.77
CA ASN A 133 -5.95 3.07 3.51
C ASN A 133 -7.01 3.08 2.40
N THR A 134 -6.83 3.99 1.45
CA THR A 134 -7.56 4.00 0.17
C THR A 134 -6.61 3.53 -0.93
N ILE A 135 -6.85 2.34 -1.46
CA ILE A 135 -5.99 1.63 -2.42
C ILE A 135 -6.77 1.44 -3.73
N VAL A 136 -6.57 2.36 -4.69
CA VAL A 136 -7.46 2.50 -5.85
C VAL A 136 -6.71 2.66 -7.16
N GLY A 137 -7.19 2.05 -8.25
CA GLY A 137 -6.65 2.31 -9.59
C GLY A 137 -5.22 1.80 -9.81
N ASN A 138 -4.67 1.01 -8.88
CA ASN A 138 -3.34 0.43 -9.08
C ASN A 138 -3.42 -0.68 -10.14
N THR A 139 -2.46 -0.70 -11.06
CA THR A 139 -2.44 -1.62 -12.18
C THR A 139 -1.16 -2.42 -12.22
N ALA A 140 -1.28 -3.68 -12.66
CA ALA A 140 -0.13 -4.52 -12.88
C ALA A 140 -0.23 -5.28 -14.19
N SER A 141 0.94 -5.70 -14.69
CA SER A 141 1.08 -6.53 -15.88
C SER A 141 0.61 -7.98 -15.68
N SER A 142 0.33 -8.37 -14.44
CA SER A 142 -0.15 -9.70 -14.06
C SER A 142 -1.30 -9.59 -13.08
N VAL A 143 -2.29 -10.48 -13.19
CA VAL A 143 -3.49 -10.51 -12.33
C VAL A 143 -3.17 -10.76 -10.85
N TYR A 144 -1.96 -11.24 -10.55
CA TYR A 144 -1.49 -11.57 -9.19
C TYR A 144 -0.98 -10.34 -8.42
N ALA A 145 -1.18 -9.13 -8.93
CA ALA A 145 -0.47 -7.94 -8.47
C ALA A 145 -1.41 -6.71 -8.39
N GLY A 146 -2.60 -6.86 -7.80
CA GLY A 146 -3.61 -5.79 -7.79
C GLY A 146 -3.51 -4.84 -6.60
N GLY A 147 -4.56 -4.76 -5.79
CA GLY A 147 -4.60 -3.83 -4.66
C GLY A 147 -3.57 -4.20 -3.59
N VAL A 148 -3.78 -5.35 -2.94
CA VAL A 148 -2.89 -5.92 -1.93
C VAL A 148 -2.50 -7.34 -2.32
N ASP A 149 -1.21 -7.58 -2.51
CA ASP A 149 -0.65 -8.87 -2.92
C ASP A 149 0.20 -9.49 -1.79
N CYS A 150 -0.20 -10.66 -1.29
CA CYS A 150 0.43 -11.37 -0.18
C CYS A 150 1.08 -12.67 -0.68
N ILE A 151 2.42 -12.76 -0.63
CA ILE A 151 3.16 -13.91 -1.17
C ILE A 151 4.20 -14.45 -0.18
N THR A 152 4.57 -15.72 -0.34
CA THR A 152 5.66 -16.38 0.44
C THR A 152 5.48 -16.22 1.96
N ASP A 153 4.55 -16.99 2.53
CA ASP A 153 4.31 -17.10 4.00
C ASP A 153 3.97 -15.79 4.73
N SER A 154 3.46 -14.78 4.01
CA SER A 154 3.08 -13.49 4.60
C SER A 154 1.63 -13.51 5.06
N VAL A 155 1.38 -13.11 6.32
CA VAL A 155 0.05 -13.08 6.94
C VAL A 155 -0.30 -11.70 7.51
N PRO A 156 -0.48 -10.69 6.65
CA PRO A 156 -0.86 -9.36 7.13
C PRO A 156 -2.25 -9.36 7.76
N ILE A 157 -2.47 -8.34 8.59
CA ILE A 157 -3.81 -7.93 9.01
C ILE A 157 -4.26 -6.83 8.06
N ILE A 158 -5.36 -7.06 7.34
CA ILE A 158 -5.95 -6.13 6.38
C ILE A 158 -7.33 -5.76 6.90
N GLU A 159 -7.47 -4.52 7.38
CA GLU A 159 -8.73 -4.05 7.97
C GLU A 159 -9.07 -2.59 7.67
N HIS A 160 -10.36 -2.23 7.65
CA HIS A 160 -10.80 -0.84 7.46
C HIS A 160 -10.31 -0.16 6.17
N ASN A 161 -9.86 -0.91 5.16
CA ASN A 161 -9.37 -0.32 3.92
C ASN A 161 -10.49 -0.21 2.88
N ILE A 162 -10.35 0.75 1.98
CA ILE A 162 -11.06 0.76 0.70
C ILE A 162 -10.10 0.26 -0.38
N ILE A 163 -10.40 -0.88 -0.98
CA ILE A 163 -9.58 -1.53 -2.02
C ILE A 163 -10.45 -1.68 -3.26
N ALA A 164 -10.35 -0.73 -4.18
CA ALA A 164 -11.30 -0.63 -5.27
C ALA A 164 -10.66 -0.41 -6.64
N SER A 165 -11.26 -0.95 -7.68
CA SER A 165 -10.91 -0.63 -9.08
C SER A 165 -9.42 -0.81 -9.41
N ASN A 166 -8.73 -1.77 -8.79
CA ASN A 166 -7.31 -2.05 -9.04
C ASN A 166 -7.12 -2.87 -10.35
N GLY A 167 -7.30 -2.18 -11.47
CA GLY A 167 -6.99 -2.65 -12.82
C GLY A 167 -7.57 -4.03 -13.16
N SER A 168 -6.82 -4.80 -13.97
CA SER A 168 -7.15 -6.17 -14.37
C SER A 168 -6.84 -7.24 -13.31
N SER A 169 -6.54 -6.84 -12.07
CA SER A 169 -6.04 -7.72 -11.01
C SER A 169 -7.05 -7.94 -9.89
N TYR A 170 -6.70 -8.79 -8.92
CA TYR A 170 -7.52 -8.97 -7.72
C TYR A 170 -7.39 -7.79 -6.75
N GLY A 171 -8.45 -7.51 -5.99
CA GLY A 171 -8.37 -6.54 -4.89
C GLY A 171 -7.39 -7.00 -3.81
N ILE A 172 -7.60 -8.21 -3.30
CA ILE A 172 -6.69 -8.91 -2.39
C ILE A 172 -6.31 -10.26 -3.00
N PHE A 173 -5.01 -10.54 -3.05
CA PHE A 173 -4.46 -11.80 -3.52
C PHE A 173 -3.61 -12.46 -2.45
N ALA A 174 -3.74 -13.78 -2.30
CA ALA A 174 -2.81 -14.63 -1.56
C ALA A 174 -2.55 -15.96 -2.29
N PHE A 175 -1.38 -16.57 -2.09
CA PHE A 175 -1.09 -17.89 -2.66
C PHE A 175 -1.73 -19.02 -1.84
N ALA A 176 -2.37 -19.97 -2.54
CA ALA A 176 -2.89 -21.18 -1.94
C ALA A 176 -1.74 -22.05 -1.36
N GLY A 177 -2.02 -22.76 -0.27
CA GLY A 177 -1.05 -23.64 0.40
C GLY A 177 -0.16 -22.95 1.43
N PHE A 178 -0.31 -21.64 1.61
CA PHE A 178 0.32 -20.86 2.69
C PHE A 178 -0.74 -20.32 3.65
N PRO A 179 -0.36 -19.94 4.88
CA PRO A 179 -1.23 -19.20 5.78
C PRO A 179 -1.81 -17.94 5.09
N LEU A 180 -3.11 -17.71 5.27
CA LEU A 180 -3.84 -16.63 4.60
C LEU A 180 -3.86 -15.35 5.45
N PRO A 181 -3.99 -14.17 4.82
CA PRO A 181 -4.15 -12.90 5.55
C PRO A 181 -5.43 -12.88 6.39
N VAL A 182 -5.42 -12.08 7.46
CA VAL A 182 -6.64 -11.75 8.20
C VAL A 182 -7.34 -10.61 7.48
N VAL A 183 -8.58 -10.82 7.05
CA VAL A 183 -9.36 -9.85 6.25
C VAL A 183 -10.68 -9.55 6.95
N ARG A 184 -10.87 -8.31 7.40
CA ARG A 184 -12.08 -7.87 8.12
C ARG A 184 -12.38 -6.39 7.94
N TYR A 185 -13.64 -6.00 7.98
CA TYR A 185 -14.06 -4.59 7.93
C TYR A 185 -13.51 -3.78 6.74
N ASN A 186 -13.16 -4.42 5.62
CA ASN A 186 -12.72 -3.71 4.41
C ASN A 186 -13.91 -3.49 3.48
N ASN A 187 -13.83 -2.46 2.64
CA ASN A 187 -14.57 -2.40 1.41
C ASN A 187 -13.68 -2.83 0.24
N VAL A 188 -13.99 -3.98 -0.37
CA VAL A 188 -13.26 -4.47 -1.54
C VAL A 188 -14.23 -4.55 -2.71
N TRP A 189 -14.04 -3.72 -3.73
CA TRP A 189 -15.07 -3.53 -4.76
C TRP A 189 -14.51 -3.25 -6.16
N GLY A 190 -15.13 -3.84 -7.18
CA GLY A 190 -14.90 -3.46 -8.58
C GLY A 190 -13.48 -3.74 -9.10
N ASN A 191 -12.75 -4.69 -8.50
CA ASN A 191 -11.42 -5.07 -8.97
C ASN A 191 -11.54 -6.07 -10.14
N GLY A 192 -10.76 -5.88 -11.21
CA GLY A 192 -11.06 -6.47 -12.52
C GLY A 192 -11.02 -8.00 -12.60
N ALA A 193 -10.06 -8.66 -11.94
CA ALA A 193 -10.04 -10.13 -11.87
C ALA A 193 -11.00 -10.68 -10.80
N GLY A 194 -11.38 -9.84 -9.83
CA GLY A 194 -12.23 -10.17 -8.70
C GLY A 194 -11.78 -9.44 -7.43
N ASN A 195 -12.67 -9.30 -6.45
CA ASN A 195 -12.30 -8.65 -5.18
C ASN A 195 -11.30 -9.46 -4.37
N TYR A 196 -11.48 -10.78 -4.36
CA TYR A 196 -10.62 -11.72 -3.65
C TYR A 196 -10.24 -12.84 -4.61
N ASN A 197 -9.01 -13.31 -4.53
CA ASN A 197 -8.60 -14.45 -5.33
C ASN A 197 -9.14 -15.77 -4.73
N PRO A 198 -9.18 -16.88 -5.51
CA PRO A 198 -9.78 -18.14 -5.06
C PRO A 198 -9.17 -18.75 -3.79
N ALA A 199 -7.91 -18.45 -3.49
CA ALA A 199 -7.26 -18.95 -2.27
C ALA A 199 -7.86 -18.35 -1.00
N ILE A 200 -8.21 -17.06 -1.02
CA ILE A 200 -8.86 -16.36 0.10
C ILE A 200 -10.36 -16.68 0.13
N GLY A 201 -10.97 -16.88 -1.03
CA GLY A 201 -12.43 -16.97 -1.17
C GLY A 201 -13.10 -15.60 -1.01
N ASP A 202 -14.38 -15.51 -1.38
CA ASP A 202 -15.12 -14.25 -1.23
C ASP A 202 -15.37 -13.95 0.25
N GLN A 203 -14.84 -12.82 0.72
CA GLN A 203 -15.01 -12.36 2.09
C GLN A 203 -16.20 -11.41 2.26
N THR A 204 -16.93 -11.09 1.19
CA THR A 204 -18.07 -10.16 1.25
C THR A 204 -19.13 -10.63 2.24
N GLY A 205 -19.51 -9.77 3.19
CA GLY A 205 -20.47 -10.09 4.25
C GLY A 205 -19.90 -10.91 5.42
N ILE A 206 -18.61 -11.25 5.39
CA ILE A 206 -17.91 -12.01 6.43
C ILE A 206 -17.01 -11.05 7.20
N ASN A 207 -16.99 -11.15 8.53
CA ASN A 207 -16.14 -10.34 9.42
C ASN A 207 -16.22 -8.82 9.12
N GLY A 208 -17.43 -8.33 8.78
CA GLY A 208 -17.67 -6.92 8.48
C GLY A 208 -17.15 -6.42 7.13
N ASN A 209 -16.58 -7.28 6.28
CA ASN A 209 -16.20 -6.85 4.94
C ASN A 209 -17.44 -6.58 4.07
N ILE A 210 -17.36 -5.54 3.26
CA ILE A 210 -18.40 -5.11 2.31
C ILE A 210 -17.81 -5.05 0.89
N SER A 211 -18.70 -5.08 -0.10
CA SER A 211 -18.36 -4.92 -1.51
C SER A 211 -19.38 -3.99 -2.14
N ILE A 212 -19.10 -2.70 -2.03
CA ILE A 212 -19.95 -1.62 -2.53
C ILE A 212 -19.11 -0.55 -3.22
N ALA A 213 -19.70 0.13 -4.20
CA ALA A 213 -19.06 1.26 -4.84
C ALA A 213 -18.67 2.30 -3.76
N PRO A 214 -17.39 2.71 -3.68
CA PRO A 214 -16.96 3.70 -2.70
C PRO A 214 -17.67 5.05 -2.86
N ASN A 215 -18.13 5.40 -4.07
CA ASN A 215 -18.72 6.70 -4.39
C ASN A 215 -17.80 7.85 -3.96
N PHE A 216 -16.59 7.90 -4.51
CA PHE A 216 -15.68 9.03 -4.35
C PHE A 216 -16.26 10.31 -4.98
N ILE A 217 -15.82 11.49 -4.52
CA ILE A 217 -16.28 12.79 -5.03
C ILE A 217 -15.85 12.99 -6.49
N ASP A 218 -14.55 12.94 -6.78
CA ASP A 218 -14.00 13.15 -8.12
C ASP A 218 -12.61 12.48 -8.28
N PRO A 219 -12.57 11.15 -8.43
CA PRO A 219 -11.31 10.41 -8.51
C PRO A 219 -10.49 10.75 -9.77
N ASP A 220 -11.11 11.28 -10.83
CA ASP A 220 -10.42 11.71 -12.06
C ASP A 220 -9.58 12.99 -11.82
N SER A 221 -9.91 13.75 -10.78
CA SER A 221 -9.16 14.92 -10.30
C SER A 221 -8.35 14.64 -9.02
N ASP A 222 -8.08 13.35 -8.74
CA ASP A 222 -7.42 12.86 -7.51
C ASP A 222 -8.17 13.16 -6.19
N ASP A 223 -9.48 13.43 -6.24
CA ASP A 223 -10.33 13.59 -5.05
C ASP A 223 -11.00 12.26 -4.66
N TYR A 224 -10.35 11.54 -3.75
CA TYR A 224 -10.81 10.26 -3.20
C TYR A 224 -11.58 10.41 -1.88
N HIS A 225 -12.04 11.60 -1.53
CA HIS A 225 -12.98 11.72 -0.41
C HIS A 225 -14.27 10.99 -0.73
N LEU A 226 -14.89 10.42 0.30
CA LEU A 226 -16.19 9.78 0.15
C LEU A 226 -17.27 10.85 -0.05
N ASN A 227 -18.14 10.65 -1.04
CA ASN A 227 -19.37 11.42 -1.13
C ASN A 227 -20.24 11.18 0.11
N TYR A 228 -21.00 12.18 0.56
CA TYR A 228 -21.86 12.09 1.75
C TYR A 228 -22.87 10.92 1.71
N ASN A 229 -23.20 10.42 0.52
CA ASN A 229 -24.10 9.29 0.32
C ASN A 229 -23.38 7.92 0.24
N SER A 230 -22.05 7.91 0.39
CA SER A 230 -21.26 6.69 0.33
C SER A 230 -21.67 5.76 1.45
N LYS A 231 -21.94 4.50 1.08
CA LYS A 231 -22.24 3.45 2.05
C LYS A 231 -20.98 2.92 2.76
N CYS A 232 -19.80 3.40 2.39
CA CYS A 232 -18.57 3.11 3.14
C CYS A 232 -18.47 3.94 4.42
N ILE A 233 -19.22 5.05 4.51
CA ILE A 233 -19.31 5.86 5.72
C ILE A 233 -19.92 5.01 6.85
N ASN A 234 -19.28 5.02 8.01
CA ASN A 234 -19.69 4.26 9.20
C ASN A 234 -19.76 2.73 9.00
N ALA A 235 -19.01 2.17 8.04
CA ALA A 235 -18.98 0.74 7.77
C ALA A 235 -17.81 -0.03 8.45
N GLY A 236 -16.94 0.68 9.19
CA GLY A 236 -15.84 0.06 9.93
C GLY A 236 -16.29 -0.71 11.19
N ASP A 237 -15.34 -1.28 11.94
CA ASP A 237 -15.65 -1.96 13.20
C ASP A 237 -16.30 -0.98 14.19
N PRO A 238 -17.52 -1.26 14.69
CA PRO A 238 -18.20 -0.37 15.63
C PRO A 238 -17.50 -0.24 16.99
N ASN A 239 -16.56 -1.15 17.30
CA ASN A 239 -15.76 -1.11 18.52
C ASN A 239 -14.35 -0.57 18.27
N PHE A 240 -14.06 -0.07 17.07
CA PHE A 240 -12.77 0.52 16.76
C PHE A 240 -12.55 1.78 17.59
N ILE A 241 -11.46 1.81 18.34
CA ILE A 241 -11.02 2.99 19.08
C ILE A 241 -9.92 3.64 18.24
N ALA A 242 -10.27 4.73 17.58
CA ALA A 242 -9.32 5.54 16.83
C ALA A 242 -8.41 6.31 17.82
N GLU A 243 -7.22 5.78 18.10
CA GLU A 243 -6.16 6.61 18.68
C GLU A 243 -5.67 7.57 17.59
N GLU A 244 -6.05 8.85 17.71
CA GLU A 244 -5.55 9.99 16.92
C GLU A 244 -5.69 9.88 15.39
N LEU A 245 -6.88 9.55 14.89
CA LEU A 245 -7.22 9.71 13.47
C LEU A 245 -8.10 10.95 13.30
N THR A 246 -7.51 12.07 12.88
CA THR A 246 -8.27 13.16 12.26
C THR A 246 -8.35 12.88 10.77
N ASP A 247 -9.56 12.83 10.22
CA ASP A 247 -9.80 12.73 8.77
C ASP A 247 -9.10 13.89 8.03
N PHE A 248 -8.68 13.62 6.80
CA PHE A 248 -8.13 14.60 5.85
C PHE A 248 -9.20 15.46 5.22
#